data_AF-A0A1X7AC21-F1
#
_entry.id   AF-A0A1X7AC21-F1
#
_cell.length_a   1.000
_cell.length_b   1.000
_cell.length_c   1.000
_cell.angle_alpha   90.00
_cell.angle_beta   90.00
_cell.angle_gamma   90.00
#
_symmetry.space_group_name_H-M   'P 1'
#
loop_
_entity.id
_entity.type
_entity.pdbx_description
1 polymer ?
#
loop_
_entity_poly.entity_id
_entity_poly.type
_entity_poly.pdbx_seq_one_letter_code
_entity_poly.pdbx_strand_id
1 'polypeptide(L)'
;MKRLEALDAARFLAFCGMVLVNFRIAAEVAPGTDWANTLITALEGRAAALFVVLAGIGVGLSRVTAGVLLRRAAFLFVLGLFNMMIFEADILHFYALYFVVAAAFLTASPRGLWLGVIAVVALAVLANLVFDYDRGWDWTTLTYADLWTLPGFLRNTLFNGWHPVLPWAAFLLIGMAIGRSQLETTCMQHRLIMWGFGAVVLAIFPQVLASDPNLVAYLGTKSIPPGPFYILAGAGTSCLVIGLMLKLWPRIEKLRLGPVLTAPGRQALTLYMAHILIGMGVLEEAGLLDGSLTAPQIIAYALVFCAASSVYSLLWFRRFKRGPLEALMRRMTEPRRA
;
A
#
# COMPACT_ATOMS: atom_id res chain seq x y z
N MET A 1 -16.09 5.27 17.51
CA MET A 1 -15.47 6.35 16.70
C MET A 1 -13.95 6.25 16.72
N LYS A 2 -13.32 6.16 17.90
CA LYS A 2 -11.86 6.02 18.10
C LYS A 2 -11.13 5.02 17.19
N ARG A 3 -11.72 3.85 16.88
CA ARG A 3 -11.08 2.86 16.00
C ARG A 3 -10.98 3.32 14.54
N LEU A 4 -11.99 4.00 14.00
CA LEU A 4 -11.97 4.46 12.61
C LEU A 4 -10.93 5.56 12.43
N GLU A 5 -10.82 6.44 13.41
CA GLU A 5 -9.79 7.47 13.47
C GLU A 5 -8.38 6.86 13.56
N ALA A 6 -8.17 5.83 14.39
CA ALA A 6 -6.89 5.12 14.44
C ALA A 6 -6.53 4.47 13.09
N LEU A 7 -7.50 3.91 12.37
CA LEU A 7 -7.30 3.35 11.04
C LEU A 7 -7.03 4.43 9.99
N ASP A 8 -7.69 5.59 10.09
CA ASP A 8 -7.42 6.73 9.22
C ASP A 8 -6.01 7.28 9.47
N ALA A 9 -5.57 7.40 10.73
CA ALA A 9 -4.21 7.78 11.07
C ALA A 9 -3.17 6.76 10.60
N ALA A 10 -3.44 5.46 10.74
CA ALA A 10 -2.60 4.41 10.17
C ALA A 10 -2.51 4.53 8.64
N ARG A 11 -3.61 4.92 7.98
CA ARG A 11 -3.63 5.17 6.53
C ARG A 11 -2.77 6.36 6.14
N PHE A 12 -2.79 7.43 6.93
CA PHE A 12 -1.90 8.56 6.71
C PHE A 12 -0.43 8.18 6.93
N LEU A 13 -0.11 7.39 7.96
CA LEU A 13 1.24 6.89 8.18
C LEU A 13 1.74 6.05 7.00
N ALA A 14 0.89 5.14 6.48
CA ALA A 14 1.18 4.37 5.28
C ALA A 14 1.44 5.27 4.07
N PHE A 15 0.61 6.30 3.89
CA PHE A 15 0.79 7.31 2.85
C PHE A 15 2.14 8.04 2.97
N CYS A 16 2.52 8.51 4.16
CA CYS A 16 3.82 9.16 4.36
C CYS A 16 5.00 8.24 3.99
N GLY A 17 4.90 6.96 4.33
CA GLY A 17 5.89 5.96 3.91
C GLY A 17 5.96 5.78 2.40
N MET A 18 4.81 5.75 1.71
CA MET A 18 4.76 5.68 0.24
C MET A 18 5.36 6.94 -0.42
N VAL A 19 5.03 8.14 0.09
CA VAL A 19 5.62 9.39 -0.41
C VAL A 19 7.14 9.34 -0.31
N LEU A 20 7.66 8.91 0.84
CA LEU A 20 9.10 8.83 1.06
C LEU A 20 9.80 7.87 0.09
N VAL A 21 9.23 6.68 -0.13
CA VAL A 21 9.78 5.69 -1.05
C VAL A 21 9.68 6.17 -2.50
N ASN A 22 8.54 6.73 -2.90
CA ASN A 22 8.34 7.19 -4.27
C ASN A 22 9.23 8.40 -4.61
N PHE A 23 9.42 9.33 -3.68
CA PHE A 23 10.35 10.44 -3.87
C PHE A 23 11.79 9.95 -4.01
N ARG A 24 12.20 8.92 -3.26
CA ARG A 24 13.52 8.30 -3.43
C ARG A 24 13.68 7.72 -4.84
N ILE A 25 12.67 6.97 -5.31
CA ILE A 25 12.70 6.32 -6.64
C ILE A 25 12.75 7.39 -7.72
N ALA A 26 11.87 8.39 -7.67
CA ALA A 26 11.81 9.45 -8.68
C ALA A 26 13.05 10.35 -8.70
N ALA A 27 13.71 10.54 -7.55
CA ALA A 27 14.94 11.33 -7.47
C ALA A 27 16.21 10.50 -7.72
N GLU A 28 16.07 9.22 -8.10
CA GLU A 28 17.17 8.31 -8.43
C GLU A 28 18.25 8.22 -7.35
N VAL A 29 17.86 8.33 -6.07
CA VAL A 29 18.82 8.36 -4.98
C VAL A 29 19.55 7.03 -4.84
N ALA A 30 20.87 7.10 -4.94
CA ALA A 30 21.76 5.96 -4.85
C ALA A 30 21.52 5.14 -3.56
N PRO A 31 21.52 3.79 -3.65
CA PRO A 31 21.45 2.94 -2.46
C PRO A 31 22.62 3.22 -1.51
N GLY A 32 22.34 3.24 -0.21
CA GLY A 32 23.35 3.42 0.83
C GLY A 32 23.08 2.59 2.07
N THR A 33 24.03 2.58 3.00
CA THR A 33 23.94 1.88 4.29
C THR A 33 23.75 2.81 5.47
N ASP A 34 23.63 4.12 5.22
CA ASP A 34 23.35 5.10 6.27
C ASP A 34 21.94 4.89 6.88
N TRP A 35 21.70 5.58 8.01
CA TRP A 35 20.44 5.46 8.75
C TRP A 35 19.21 5.85 7.91
N ALA A 36 19.36 6.82 6.99
CA ALA A 36 18.27 7.33 6.17
C ALA A 36 17.90 6.33 5.08
N ASN A 37 18.89 5.81 4.36
CA ASN A 37 18.73 4.73 3.39
C ASN A 37 18.14 3.47 4.04
N THR A 38 18.62 3.10 5.24
CA THR A 38 18.09 1.96 5.99
C THR A 38 16.62 2.16 6.34
N LEU A 39 16.23 3.37 6.77
CA LEU A 39 14.85 3.70 7.07
C LEU A 39 13.95 3.63 5.82
N ILE A 40 14.39 4.22 4.70
CA ILE A 40 13.62 4.20 3.45
C ILE A 40 13.45 2.76 2.95
N THR A 41 14.53 1.96 2.97
CA THR A 41 14.52 0.54 2.58
C THR A 41 13.61 -0.29 3.50
N ALA A 42 13.56 0.04 4.79
CA ALA A 42 12.63 -0.63 5.71
C ALA A 42 11.16 -0.34 5.37
N LEU A 43 10.85 0.85 4.83
CA LEU A 43 9.49 1.24 4.43
C LEU A 43 9.11 0.77 3.02
N GLU A 44 10.10 0.52 2.16
CA GLU A 44 9.92 0.03 0.79
C GLU A 44 9.07 -1.24 0.76
N GLY A 45 8.01 -1.22 -0.05
CA GLY A 45 6.98 -2.26 -0.10
C GLY A 45 6.10 -2.40 1.15
N ARG A 46 6.61 -2.17 2.36
CA ARG A 46 5.86 -2.33 3.62
C ARG A 46 4.83 -1.23 3.84
N ALA A 47 5.13 0.00 3.45
CA ALA A 47 4.18 1.12 3.52
C ALA A 47 2.98 0.89 2.59
N ALA A 48 3.23 0.44 1.36
CA ALA A 48 2.20 0.05 0.41
C ALA A 48 1.39 -1.17 0.91
N ALA A 49 2.04 -2.19 1.47
CA ALA A 49 1.37 -3.36 2.05
C ALA A 49 0.40 -2.95 3.18
N LEU A 50 0.81 -2.05 4.09
CA LEU A 50 -0.06 -1.50 5.13
C LEU A 50 -1.27 -0.78 4.53
N PHE A 51 -1.07 -0.02 3.45
CA PHE A 51 -2.17 0.63 2.73
C PHE A 51 -3.17 -0.40 2.19
N VAL A 52 -2.69 -1.52 1.61
CA VAL A 52 -3.55 -2.60 1.04
C VAL A 52 -4.30 -3.34 2.14
N VAL A 53 -3.64 -3.66 3.26
CA VAL A 53 -4.28 -4.28 4.43
C VAL A 53 -5.37 -3.34 4.99
N LEU A 54 -5.12 -2.03 5.09
CA LEU A 54 -6.11 -1.05 5.53
C LEU A 54 -7.30 -0.91 4.56
N ALA A 55 -7.06 -1.06 3.25
CA ALA A 55 -8.12 -1.10 2.25
C ALA A 55 -9.00 -2.35 2.43
N GLY A 56 -8.38 -3.51 2.66
CA GLY A 56 -9.06 -4.75 3.01
C GLY A 56 -9.88 -4.63 4.28
N ILE A 57 -9.34 -4.01 5.34
CA ILE A 57 -10.07 -3.71 6.58
C ILE A 57 -11.29 -2.84 6.28
N GLY A 58 -11.12 -1.81 5.45
CA GLY A 58 -12.21 -0.94 5.01
C GLY A 58 -13.34 -1.71 4.33
N VAL A 59 -13.00 -2.64 3.43
CA VAL A 59 -13.98 -3.54 2.79
C VAL A 59 -14.66 -4.42 3.84
N GLY A 60 -13.89 -5.08 4.71
CA GLY A 60 -14.41 -6.01 5.74
C GLY A 60 -15.30 -5.35 6.79
N LEU A 61 -15.07 -4.07 7.10
CA LEU A 61 -15.92 -3.27 7.99
C LEU A 61 -17.18 -2.72 7.30
N SER A 62 -17.13 -2.57 5.97
CA SER A 62 -18.22 -1.96 5.20
C SER A 62 -19.26 -2.99 4.78
N ARG A 63 -20.52 -2.56 4.62
CA ARG A 63 -21.58 -3.33 3.97
C ARG A 63 -21.68 -2.96 2.47
N VAL A 64 -20.53 -2.87 1.80
CA VAL A 64 -20.48 -2.51 0.38
C VAL A 64 -20.99 -3.68 -0.47
N THR A 65 -21.76 -3.38 -1.52
CA THR A 65 -22.18 -4.40 -2.48
C THR A 65 -21.09 -4.62 -3.54
N ALA A 66 -21.06 -5.83 -4.12
CA ALA A 66 -20.11 -6.15 -5.20
C ALA A 66 -20.18 -5.13 -6.34
N GLY A 67 -21.38 -4.73 -6.76
CA GLY A 67 -21.56 -3.74 -7.84
C GLY A 67 -21.04 -2.34 -7.51
N VAL A 68 -21.05 -1.90 -6.24
CA VAL A 68 -20.39 -0.62 -5.86
C VAL A 68 -18.88 -0.79 -5.84
N LEU A 69 -18.38 -1.91 -5.34
CA LEU A 69 -16.95 -2.20 -5.27
C LEU A 69 -16.32 -2.30 -6.67
N LEU A 70 -16.99 -2.99 -7.61
CA LEU A 70 -16.55 -3.10 -9.00
C LEU A 70 -16.58 -1.76 -9.74
N ARG A 71 -17.54 -0.87 -9.46
CA ARG A 71 -17.53 0.49 -10.01
C ARG A 71 -16.37 1.32 -9.46
N ARG A 72 -16.03 1.16 -8.17
CA ARG A 72 -14.82 1.77 -7.59
C ARG A 72 -13.55 1.20 -8.20
N ALA A 73 -13.50 -0.10 -8.44
CA ALA A 73 -12.40 -0.74 -9.18
C ALA A 73 -12.25 -0.12 -10.57
N ALA A 74 -13.33 -0.03 -11.36
CA ALA A 74 -13.29 0.58 -12.69
C ALA A 74 -12.83 2.04 -12.66
N PHE A 75 -13.31 2.83 -11.68
CA PHE A 75 -12.85 4.21 -11.49
C PHE A 75 -11.34 4.30 -11.22
N LEU A 76 -10.84 3.48 -10.28
CA LEU A 76 -9.42 3.44 -9.94
C LEU A 76 -8.56 2.90 -11.10
N PHE A 77 -9.10 1.96 -11.89
CA PHE A 77 -8.41 1.40 -13.04
C PHE A 77 -8.18 2.47 -14.11
N VAL A 78 -9.23 3.20 -14.49
CA VAL A 78 -9.12 4.28 -15.47
C VAL A 78 -8.18 5.38 -14.97
N LEU A 79 -8.32 5.79 -13.70
CA LEU A 79 -7.42 6.79 -13.11
C LEU A 79 -5.97 6.31 -13.07
N GLY A 80 -5.74 5.04 -12.74
CA GLY A 80 -4.42 4.41 -12.74
C GLY A 80 -3.79 4.35 -14.12
N LEU A 81 -4.55 4.00 -15.16
CA LEU A 81 -4.05 4.00 -16.54
C LEU A 81 -3.59 5.39 -16.99
N PHE A 82 -4.31 6.46 -16.61
CA PHE A 82 -3.83 7.82 -16.85
C PHE A 82 -2.59 8.15 -16.03
N ASN A 83 -2.56 7.73 -14.76
CA ASN A 83 -1.42 7.97 -13.88
C ASN A 83 -0.14 7.26 -14.36
N MET A 84 -0.25 6.07 -14.95
CA MET A 84 0.87 5.33 -15.53
C MET A 84 1.57 6.05 -16.69
N MET A 85 0.90 7.01 -17.34
CA MET A 85 1.53 7.85 -18.36
C MET A 85 2.48 8.89 -17.75
N ILE A 86 2.40 9.11 -16.44
CA ILE A 86 3.17 10.12 -15.69
C ILE A 86 4.15 9.44 -14.75
N PHE A 87 3.74 8.34 -14.12
CA PHE A 87 4.54 7.62 -13.12
C PHE A 87 4.32 6.10 -13.23
N GLU A 88 5.35 5.38 -13.67
CA GLU A 88 5.26 3.93 -13.94
C GLU A 88 5.01 3.08 -12.69
N ALA A 89 5.44 3.52 -11.51
CA ALA A 89 5.20 2.84 -10.23
C ALA A 89 3.82 3.14 -9.62
N ASP A 90 2.81 3.44 -10.46
CA ASP A 90 1.41 3.60 -10.05
C ASP A 90 0.90 2.37 -9.29
N ILE A 91 0.16 2.60 -8.21
CA ILE A 91 -0.50 1.56 -7.42
C ILE A 91 -2.01 1.46 -7.72
N LEU A 92 -2.62 2.46 -8.35
CA LEU A 92 -4.08 2.57 -8.48
C LEU A 92 -4.69 1.49 -9.37
N HIS A 93 -4.04 1.17 -10.50
CA HIS A 93 -4.54 0.12 -11.38
C HIS A 93 -4.44 -1.27 -10.73
N PHE A 94 -3.41 -1.54 -9.92
CA PHE A 94 -3.34 -2.75 -9.09
C PHE A 94 -4.45 -2.76 -8.03
N TYR A 95 -4.74 -1.63 -7.39
CA TYR A 95 -5.86 -1.49 -6.44
C TYR A 95 -7.21 -1.82 -7.04
N ALA A 96 -7.42 -1.46 -8.30
CA ALA A 96 -8.62 -1.85 -9.02
C ALA A 96 -8.76 -3.37 -9.07
N LEU A 97 -7.69 -4.08 -9.44
CA LEU A 97 -7.68 -5.55 -9.49
C LEU A 97 -7.84 -6.17 -8.11
N TYR A 98 -7.24 -5.59 -7.07
CA TYR A 98 -7.49 -6.00 -5.68
C TYR A 98 -8.98 -5.88 -5.34
N PHE A 99 -9.65 -4.80 -5.72
CA PHE A 99 -11.09 -4.65 -5.48
C PHE A 99 -11.95 -5.64 -6.26
N VAL A 100 -11.51 -6.10 -7.45
CA VAL A 100 -12.14 -7.22 -8.16
C VAL A 100 -11.99 -8.51 -7.34
N VAL A 101 -10.80 -8.80 -6.81
CA VAL A 101 -10.58 -9.95 -5.91
C VAL A 101 -11.46 -9.82 -4.66
N ALA A 102 -11.47 -8.67 -3.98
CA ALA A 102 -12.33 -8.46 -2.82
C ALA A 102 -13.82 -8.67 -3.15
N ALA A 103 -14.29 -8.26 -4.32
CA ALA A 103 -15.67 -8.47 -4.76
C ALA A 103 -16.04 -9.96 -4.79
N ALA A 104 -15.12 -10.82 -5.25
CA ALA A 104 -15.30 -12.27 -5.26
C ALA A 104 -15.32 -12.89 -3.85
N PHE A 105 -14.69 -12.24 -2.86
CA PHE A 105 -14.59 -12.73 -1.48
C PHE A 105 -15.53 -12.01 -0.48
N LEU A 106 -16.42 -11.13 -0.95
CA LEU A 106 -17.32 -10.34 -0.08
C LEU A 106 -18.20 -11.20 0.84
N THR A 107 -18.67 -12.34 0.34
CA THR A 107 -19.53 -13.29 1.08
C THR A 107 -18.76 -14.45 1.69
N ALA A 108 -17.46 -14.56 1.43
CA ALA A 108 -16.63 -15.65 1.95
C ALA A 108 -16.65 -15.66 3.49
N SER A 109 -16.56 -16.83 4.11
CA SER A 109 -16.37 -16.92 5.57
C SER A 109 -14.95 -16.47 5.96
N PRO A 110 -14.66 -16.21 7.25
CA PRO A 110 -13.28 -15.95 7.69
C PRO A 110 -12.30 -17.06 7.28
N ARG A 111 -12.74 -18.33 7.30
CA ARG A 111 -11.94 -19.46 6.79
C ARG A 111 -11.69 -19.36 5.29
N GLY A 112 -12.71 -18.98 4.52
CA GLY A 112 -12.59 -18.77 3.07
C GLY A 112 -11.58 -17.67 2.71
N LEU A 113 -11.50 -16.59 3.50
CA LEU A 113 -10.48 -15.56 3.30
C LEU A 113 -9.06 -16.10 3.51
N TRP A 114 -8.82 -16.86 4.59
CA TRP A 114 -7.51 -17.45 4.85
C TRP A 114 -7.12 -18.51 3.81
N LEU A 115 -8.07 -19.31 3.33
CA LEU A 115 -7.83 -20.21 2.19
C LEU A 115 -7.49 -19.44 0.92
N GLY A 116 -8.15 -18.30 0.68
CA GLY A 116 -7.82 -17.40 -0.44
C GLY A 116 -6.42 -16.82 -0.33
N VAL A 117 -5.99 -16.41 0.87
CA VAL A 117 -4.60 -15.96 1.13
C VAL A 117 -3.59 -17.06 0.78
N ILE A 118 -3.81 -18.29 1.28
CA ILE A 118 -2.94 -19.43 1.00
C ILE A 118 -2.91 -19.72 -0.50
N ALA A 119 -4.06 -19.72 -1.17
CA ALA A 119 -4.15 -19.98 -2.61
C ALA A 119 -3.41 -18.93 -3.45
N VAL A 120 -3.57 -17.64 -3.13
CA VAL A 120 -2.88 -16.54 -3.83
C VAL A 120 -1.36 -16.65 -3.67
N VAL A 121 -0.88 -16.91 -2.46
CA VAL A 121 0.57 -17.07 -2.20
C VAL A 121 1.10 -18.32 -2.88
N ALA A 122 0.40 -19.46 -2.80
CA ALA A 122 0.81 -20.69 -3.46
C ALA A 122 0.86 -20.52 -4.98
N LEU A 123 -0.12 -19.84 -5.58
CA LEU A 123 -0.12 -19.55 -7.01
C LEU A 123 1.02 -18.62 -7.42
N ALA A 124 1.37 -17.63 -6.58
CA ALA A 124 2.53 -16.77 -6.82
C ALA A 124 3.85 -17.56 -6.77
N VAL A 125 3.99 -18.49 -5.83
CA VAL A 125 5.15 -19.39 -5.74
C VAL A 125 5.24 -20.25 -6.99
N LEU A 126 4.14 -20.91 -7.40
CA LEU A 126 4.09 -21.71 -8.62
C LEU A 126 4.42 -20.87 -9.86
N ALA A 127 3.90 -19.65 -9.96
CA ALA A 127 4.20 -18.75 -11.07
C ALA A 127 5.69 -18.38 -11.13
N ASN A 128 6.35 -18.14 -10.00
CA ASN A 128 7.79 -17.87 -9.94
C ASN A 128 8.64 -19.10 -10.31
N LEU A 129 8.13 -20.32 -10.15
CA LEU A 129 8.82 -21.54 -10.55
C LEU A 129 8.68 -21.84 -12.06
N VAL A 130 7.62 -21.34 -12.69
CA VAL A 130 7.27 -21.66 -14.09
C VAL A 130 7.63 -20.53 -15.05
N PHE A 131 7.49 -19.28 -14.62
CA PHE A 131 7.67 -18.10 -15.45
C PHE A 131 8.90 -17.31 -15.05
N ASP A 132 9.54 -16.70 -16.04
CA ASP A 132 10.63 -15.76 -15.86
C ASP A 132 10.11 -14.43 -15.30
N TYR A 133 10.55 -14.08 -14.08
CA TYR A 133 10.15 -12.86 -13.38
C TYR A 133 10.72 -11.60 -14.05
N ASP A 134 11.92 -11.69 -14.64
CA ASP A 134 12.61 -10.54 -15.24
C ASP A 134 12.07 -10.21 -16.64
N ARG A 135 11.22 -11.08 -17.21
CA ARG A 135 10.66 -10.90 -18.54
C ARG A 135 9.93 -9.56 -18.69
N GLY A 136 10.47 -8.73 -19.58
CA GLY A 136 9.94 -7.42 -19.96
C GLY A 136 10.44 -6.25 -19.13
N TRP A 137 11.23 -6.49 -18.08
CA TRP A 137 11.85 -5.41 -17.31
C TRP A 137 13.19 -4.99 -17.90
N ASP A 138 13.42 -3.69 -17.93
CA ASP A 138 14.76 -3.12 -17.86
C ASP A 138 14.96 -2.53 -16.45
N TRP A 139 15.67 -3.27 -15.59
CA TRP A 139 15.93 -2.86 -14.21
C TRP A 139 16.91 -1.70 -14.08
N THR A 140 17.59 -1.29 -15.16
CA THR A 140 18.50 -0.14 -15.14
C THR A 140 17.73 1.17 -15.32
N THR A 141 16.77 1.18 -16.25
CA THR A 141 15.92 2.35 -16.52
C THR A 141 14.59 2.30 -15.78
N LEU A 142 14.29 1.19 -15.10
CA LEU A 142 13.02 0.90 -14.43
C LEU A 142 11.81 0.96 -15.37
N THR A 143 12.02 0.63 -16.66
CA THR A 143 10.98 0.64 -17.68
C THR A 143 10.46 -0.77 -17.99
N TYR A 144 9.20 -0.85 -18.43
CA TYR A 144 8.55 -2.11 -18.79
C TYR A 144 8.25 -2.20 -20.29
N ALA A 145 8.89 -3.14 -20.98
CA ALA A 145 8.62 -3.45 -22.38
C ALA A 145 7.19 -3.97 -22.56
N ASP A 146 6.62 -3.73 -23.74
CA ASP A 146 5.30 -4.27 -24.15
C ASP A 146 4.12 -4.00 -23.18
N LEU A 147 4.25 -3.04 -22.25
CA LEU A 147 3.27 -2.75 -21.19
C LEU A 147 1.86 -2.47 -21.73
N TRP A 148 1.78 -1.78 -22.88
CA TRP A 148 0.51 -1.41 -23.52
C TRP A 148 -0.05 -2.50 -24.43
N THR A 149 0.60 -3.67 -24.51
CA THR A 149 0.04 -4.86 -25.14
C THR A 149 -0.72 -5.69 -24.10
N LEU A 150 -1.77 -6.41 -24.52
CA LEU A 150 -2.54 -7.24 -23.59
C LEU A 150 -1.68 -8.28 -22.86
N PRO A 151 -0.76 -9.04 -23.52
CA PRO A 151 0.09 -10.00 -22.81
C PRO A 151 1.06 -9.34 -21.82
N GLY A 152 1.70 -8.24 -22.20
CA GLY A 152 2.62 -7.50 -21.34
C GLY A 152 1.90 -6.89 -20.13
N PHE A 153 0.73 -6.28 -20.35
CA PHE A 153 -0.10 -5.73 -19.28
C PHE A 153 -0.55 -6.80 -18.29
N LEU A 154 -0.98 -7.97 -18.76
CA LEU A 154 -1.39 -9.07 -17.87
C LEU A 154 -0.20 -9.65 -17.09
N ARG A 155 0.98 -9.79 -17.72
CA ARG A 155 2.22 -10.23 -17.07
C ARG A 155 2.61 -9.27 -15.95
N ASN A 156 2.64 -7.97 -16.24
CA ASN A 156 2.94 -6.92 -15.27
C ASN A 156 1.92 -6.92 -14.13
N THR A 157 0.64 -6.81 -14.46
CA THR A 157 -0.40 -6.62 -13.42
C THR A 157 -0.62 -7.85 -12.54
N LEU A 158 -0.50 -9.05 -13.10
CA LEU A 158 -0.77 -10.28 -12.36
C LEU A 158 0.45 -10.87 -11.67
N PHE A 159 1.66 -10.67 -12.20
CA PHE A 159 2.83 -11.48 -11.79
C PHE A 159 4.08 -10.67 -11.45
N ASN A 160 4.60 -9.82 -12.34
CA ASN A 160 5.93 -9.21 -12.16
C ASN A 160 5.96 -7.69 -12.11
N GLY A 161 4.83 -7.00 -11.97
CA GLY A 161 4.79 -5.54 -11.82
C GLY A 161 5.37 -5.04 -10.49
N TRP A 162 5.21 -3.74 -10.20
CA TRP A 162 5.60 -3.16 -8.91
C TRP A 162 4.79 -3.74 -7.74
N HIS A 163 3.49 -4.00 -7.96
CA HIS A 163 2.55 -4.47 -6.94
C HIS A 163 1.62 -5.55 -7.53
N PRO A 164 2.13 -6.69 -8.02
CA PRO A 164 1.35 -7.63 -8.81
C PRO A 164 0.27 -8.33 -7.98
N VAL A 165 -0.87 -8.64 -8.60
CA VAL A 165 -2.00 -9.34 -7.95
C VAL A 165 -1.54 -10.60 -7.23
N LEU A 166 -0.63 -11.36 -7.84
CA LEU A 166 0.05 -12.48 -7.21
C LEU A 166 1.44 -12.02 -6.74
N PRO A 167 1.73 -11.97 -5.43
CA PRO A 167 0.88 -12.36 -4.30
C PRO A 167 0.13 -11.24 -3.56
N TRP A 168 0.17 -9.97 -4.00
CA TRP A 168 -0.30 -8.84 -3.17
C TRP A 168 -1.78 -8.87 -2.80
N ALA A 169 -2.63 -9.57 -3.57
CA ALA A 169 -4.02 -9.77 -3.20
C ALA A 169 -4.18 -10.45 -1.82
N ALA A 170 -3.16 -11.17 -1.35
CA ALA A 170 -3.09 -11.71 0.01
C ALA A 170 -3.22 -10.61 1.09
N PHE A 171 -2.56 -9.45 0.92
CA PHE A 171 -2.66 -8.34 1.88
C PHE A 171 -4.10 -7.85 2.02
N LEU A 172 -4.81 -7.75 0.89
CA LEU A 172 -6.20 -7.31 0.89
C LEU A 172 -7.11 -8.32 1.61
N LEU A 173 -6.94 -9.61 1.32
CA LEU A 173 -7.72 -10.68 1.96
C LEU A 173 -7.45 -10.79 3.46
N ILE A 174 -6.18 -10.63 3.88
CA ILE A 174 -5.78 -10.51 5.30
C ILE A 174 -6.48 -9.31 5.92
N GLY A 175 -6.47 -8.15 5.25
CA GLY A 175 -7.18 -6.96 5.68
C GLY A 175 -8.68 -7.20 5.86
N MET A 176 -9.34 -7.88 4.91
CA MET A 176 -10.76 -8.22 5.01
C MET A 176 -11.04 -9.13 6.22
N ALA A 177 -10.15 -10.08 6.52
CA ALA A 177 -10.30 -10.98 7.67
C ALA A 177 -10.16 -10.21 8.99
N ILE A 178 -9.20 -9.29 9.07
CA ILE A 178 -8.99 -8.40 10.22
C ILE A 178 -10.19 -7.45 10.38
N GLY A 179 -10.69 -6.88 9.29
CA GLY A 179 -11.84 -5.95 9.31
C GLY A 179 -13.15 -6.58 9.78
N ARG A 180 -13.29 -7.91 9.65
CA ARG A 180 -14.43 -8.67 10.18
C ARG A 180 -14.30 -9.06 11.66
N SER A 181 -13.17 -8.72 12.28
CA SER A 181 -12.89 -9.01 13.68
C SER A 181 -13.21 -7.82 14.59
N GLN A 182 -13.30 -8.06 15.91
CA GLN A 182 -13.63 -7.03 16.90
C GLN A 182 -12.41 -6.17 17.27
N LEU A 183 -12.03 -5.22 16.40
CA LEU A 183 -10.86 -4.33 16.53
C LEU A 183 -10.89 -3.41 17.77
N GLU A 184 -12.07 -3.21 18.35
CA GLU A 184 -12.30 -2.45 19.58
C GLU A 184 -11.80 -3.19 20.83
N THR A 185 -11.64 -4.51 20.78
CA THR A 185 -11.25 -5.29 21.95
C THR A 185 -9.74 -5.21 22.18
N THR A 186 -9.33 -4.99 23.43
CA THR A 186 -7.92 -4.99 23.84
C THR A 186 -7.23 -6.31 23.50
N CYS A 187 -7.95 -7.44 23.60
CA CYS A 187 -7.44 -8.75 23.19
C CYS A 187 -7.04 -8.77 21.72
N MET A 188 -7.90 -8.26 20.82
CA MET A 188 -7.58 -8.23 19.39
C MET A 188 -6.42 -7.30 19.07
N GLN A 189 -6.34 -6.14 19.74
CA GLN A 189 -5.21 -5.21 19.57
C GLN A 189 -3.88 -5.84 19.99
N HIS A 190 -3.84 -6.58 21.11
CA HIS A 190 -2.65 -7.32 21.52
C HIS A 190 -2.32 -8.45 20.56
N ARG A 191 -3.31 -9.19 20.05
CA ARG A 191 -3.10 -10.23 19.05
C ARG A 191 -2.48 -9.66 17.78
N LEU A 192 -2.97 -8.54 17.27
CA LEU A 192 -2.39 -7.87 16.10
C LEU A 192 -0.92 -7.48 16.33
N ILE A 193 -0.60 -6.95 17.52
CA ILE A 193 0.78 -6.60 17.89
C ILE A 193 1.66 -7.86 17.98
N MET A 194 1.24 -8.86 18.76
CA MET A 194 2.04 -10.06 19.04
C MET A 194 2.24 -10.91 17.79
N TRP A 195 1.17 -11.22 17.05
CA TRP A 195 1.26 -12.00 15.82
C TRP A 195 1.92 -11.20 14.70
N GLY A 196 1.70 -9.88 14.64
CA GLY A 196 2.38 -9.01 13.69
C GLY A 196 3.89 -9.00 13.89
N PHE A 197 4.33 -8.82 15.14
CA PHE A 197 5.74 -8.89 15.51
C PHE A 197 6.34 -10.27 15.25
N GLY A 198 5.64 -11.34 15.67
CA GLY A 198 6.07 -12.72 15.43
C GLY A 198 6.23 -13.04 13.95
N ALA A 199 5.32 -12.57 13.09
CA ALA A 199 5.41 -12.74 11.64
C ALA A 199 6.61 -12.02 11.03
N VAL A 200 6.90 -10.79 11.47
CA VAL A 200 8.10 -10.03 11.01
C VAL A 200 9.38 -10.77 11.38
N VAL A 201 9.49 -11.23 12.62
CA VAL A 201 10.66 -11.98 13.10
C VAL A 201 10.80 -13.31 12.35
N LEU A 202 9.69 -14.04 12.17
CA LEU A 202 9.68 -15.31 11.45
C LEU A 202 10.11 -15.16 9.99
N ALA A 203 9.74 -14.05 9.34
CA ALA A 203 10.06 -13.80 7.94
C ALA A 203 11.56 -13.60 7.65
N ILE A 204 12.38 -13.34 8.68
CA ILE A 204 13.83 -13.07 8.50
C ILE A 204 14.65 -14.38 8.47
N PHE A 205 14.22 -15.43 9.19
CA PHE A 205 15.00 -16.67 9.34
C PHE A 205 15.32 -17.43 8.05
N PRO A 206 14.40 -17.56 7.06
CA PRO A 206 14.65 -18.38 5.87
C PRO A 206 15.86 -17.93 5.05
N GLN A 207 16.08 -16.62 4.95
CA GLN A 207 17.26 -16.03 4.31
C GLN A 207 18.57 -16.50 4.95
N VAL A 208 18.58 -16.75 6.26
CA VAL A 208 19.78 -17.17 7.01
C VAL A 208 20.11 -18.64 6.76
N LEU A 209 19.10 -19.44 6.39
CA LEU A 209 19.24 -20.89 6.20
C LEU A 209 19.57 -21.27 4.74
N ALA A 210 19.39 -20.35 3.79
CA ALA A 210 19.69 -20.58 2.39
C ALA A 210 21.10 -20.09 2.02
N SER A 211 21.77 -20.83 1.14
CA SER A 211 23.12 -20.47 0.64
C SER A 211 23.13 -20.11 -0.85
N ASP A 212 22.14 -20.57 -1.62
CA ASP A 212 21.98 -20.21 -3.02
C ASP A 212 21.52 -18.74 -3.13
N PRO A 213 22.27 -17.85 -3.82
CA PRO A 213 21.93 -16.43 -3.96
C PRO A 213 20.52 -16.18 -4.52
N ASN A 214 20.05 -16.99 -5.48
CA ASN A 214 18.73 -16.82 -6.08
C ASN A 214 17.63 -17.18 -5.08
N LEU A 215 17.86 -18.25 -4.33
CA LEU A 215 16.94 -18.68 -3.28
C LEU A 215 16.95 -17.70 -2.10
N VAL A 216 18.10 -17.16 -1.71
CA VAL A 216 18.21 -16.11 -0.68
C VAL A 216 17.43 -14.86 -1.09
N ALA A 217 17.53 -14.44 -2.35
CA ALA A 217 16.78 -13.30 -2.87
C ALA A 217 15.27 -13.52 -2.78
N TYR A 218 14.78 -14.70 -3.20
CA TYR A 218 13.35 -15.04 -3.18
C TYR A 218 12.79 -15.33 -1.78
N LEU A 219 13.59 -15.95 -0.90
CA LEU A 219 13.23 -16.20 0.50
C LEU A 219 13.39 -14.97 1.39
N GLY A 220 13.92 -13.87 0.84
CA GLY A 220 14.09 -12.61 1.53
C GLY A 220 12.78 -11.86 1.78
N THR A 221 12.92 -10.66 2.32
CA THR A 221 11.79 -9.76 2.64
C THR A 221 11.72 -8.52 1.75
N LYS A 222 12.40 -8.55 0.61
CA LYS A 222 12.30 -7.52 -0.42
C LYS A 222 10.96 -7.64 -1.17
N SER A 223 10.41 -6.53 -1.62
CA SER A 223 9.13 -6.50 -2.35
C SER A 223 9.23 -6.96 -3.80
N ILE A 224 10.45 -7.06 -4.35
CA ILE A 224 10.71 -7.41 -5.75
C ILE A 224 11.89 -8.40 -5.79
N PRO A 225 11.70 -9.64 -6.27
CA PRO A 225 10.40 -10.30 -6.46
C PRO A 225 9.67 -10.53 -5.13
N PRO A 226 8.34 -10.39 -5.07
CA PRO A 226 7.57 -10.57 -3.83
C PRO A 226 7.41 -12.06 -3.47
N GLY A 227 8.32 -12.58 -2.63
CA GLY A 227 8.27 -13.93 -2.10
C GLY A 227 7.24 -14.15 -0.95
N PRO A 228 7.05 -15.39 -0.49
CA PRO A 228 6.14 -15.70 0.61
C PRO A 228 6.53 -15.02 1.93
N PHE A 229 7.84 -14.84 2.17
CA PHE A 229 8.33 -14.18 3.38
C PHE A 229 8.23 -12.66 3.31
N TYR A 230 8.25 -12.08 2.12
CA TYR A 230 7.83 -10.69 1.92
C TYR A 230 6.35 -10.49 2.31
N ILE A 231 5.44 -11.37 1.88
CA ILE A 231 4.03 -11.30 2.30
C ILE A 231 3.91 -11.42 3.82
N LEU A 232 4.64 -12.35 4.44
CA LEU A 232 4.63 -12.51 5.89
C LEU A 232 5.16 -11.26 6.62
N ALA A 233 6.28 -10.70 6.17
CA ALA A 233 6.87 -9.49 6.73
C ALA A 233 5.94 -8.28 6.56
N GLY A 234 5.44 -8.05 5.34
CA GLY A 234 4.54 -6.92 5.03
C GLY A 234 3.23 -7.00 5.80
N ALA A 235 2.62 -8.18 5.88
CA ALA A 235 1.38 -8.38 6.64
C ALA A 235 1.64 -8.27 8.15
N GLY A 236 2.76 -8.80 8.62
CA GLY A 236 3.20 -8.70 10.01
C GLY A 236 3.41 -7.25 10.45
N THR A 237 4.17 -6.48 9.67
CA THR A 237 4.37 -5.04 9.89
C THR A 237 3.05 -4.29 9.86
N SER A 238 2.16 -4.62 8.93
CA SER A 238 0.83 -4.00 8.84
C SER A 238 0.00 -4.25 10.11
N CYS A 239 -0.10 -5.52 10.54
CA CYS A 239 -0.79 -5.91 11.78
C CYS A 239 -0.19 -5.22 13.00
N LEU A 240 1.14 -5.15 13.10
CA LEU A 240 1.84 -4.49 14.19
C LEU A 240 1.49 -3.00 14.23
N VAL A 241 1.62 -2.28 13.12
CA VAL A 241 1.32 -0.85 13.03
C VAL A 241 -0.16 -0.57 13.34
N ILE A 242 -1.08 -1.35 12.77
CA ILE A 242 -2.52 -1.20 13.04
C ILE A 242 -2.84 -1.46 14.51
N GLY A 243 -2.30 -2.53 15.09
CA GLY A 243 -2.48 -2.86 16.50
C GLY A 243 -1.94 -1.79 17.43
N LEU A 244 -0.75 -1.25 17.14
CA LEU A 244 -0.15 -0.14 17.89
C LEU A 244 -0.99 1.14 17.77
N MET A 245 -1.44 1.50 16.56
CA MET A 245 -2.29 2.67 16.34
C MET A 245 -3.61 2.54 17.11
N LEU A 246 -4.28 1.39 17.05
CA LEU A 246 -5.51 1.14 17.81
C LEU A 246 -5.29 1.26 19.33
N LYS A 247 -4.20 0.68 19.85
CA LYS A 247 -3.88 0.67 21.29
C LYS A 247 -3.46 2.04 21.82
N LEU A 248 -2.70 2.80 21.02
CA LEU A 248 -2.15 4.11 21.41
C LEU A 248 -3.10 5.27 21.10
N TRP A 249 -4.13 5.07 20.27
CA TRP A 249 -5.08 6.12 19.88
C TRP A 249 -5.64 6.94 21.04
N PRO A 250 -6.10 6.33 22.16
CA PRO A 250 -6.65 7.09 23.28
C PRO A 250 -5.65 8.04 23.93
N ARG A 251 -4.34 7.80 23.78
CA ARG A 251 -3.28 8.71 24.26
C ARG A 251 -3.00 9.81 23.24
N ILE A 252 -2.95 9.48 21.95
CA ILE A 252 -2.75 10.45 20.86
C ILE A 252 -3.90 11.47 20.83
N GLU A 253 -5.13 11.03 21.06
CA GLU A 253 -6.31 11.89 21.14
C GLU A 253 -6.18 12.96 22.24
N LYS A 254 -5.58 12.59 23.39
CA LYS A 254 -5.32 13.53 24.50
C LYS A 254 -4.30 14.61 24.12
N LEU A 255 -3.40 14.34 23.18
CA LEU A 255 -2.41 15.30 22.68
C LEU A 255 -3.00 16.30 21.66
N ARG A 256 -4.30 16.21 21.36
CA ARG A 256 -4.99 17.05 20.35
C ARG A 256 -4.42 16.94 18.92
N LEU A 257 -3.60 15.92 18.65
CA LEU A 257 -3.05 15.62 17.32
C LEU A 257 -3.99 14.78 16.44
N GLY A 258 -5.13 14.33 16.97
CA GLY A 258 -6.07 13.46 16.25
C GLY A 258 -6.49 13.98 14.87
N PRO A 259 -6.95 15.23 14.73
CA PRO A 259 -7.33 15.78 13.43
C PRO A 259 -6.18 15.81 12.42
N VAL A 260 -4.96 16.17 12.86
CA VAL A 260 -3.75 16.27 12.02
C VAL A 260 -3.42 14.92 11.37
N LEU A 261 -3.67 13.82 12.07
CA LEU A 261 -3.38 12.48 11.56
C LEU A 261 -4.56 11.86 10.80
N THR A 262 -5.79 12.17 11.19
CA THR A 262 -7.00 11.56 10.62
C THR A 262 -7.49 12.25 9.35
N ALA A 263 -7.39 13.57 9.27
CA ALA A 263 -7.87 14.34 8.12
C ALA A 263 -7.21 13.90 6.81
N PRO A 264 -5.86 13.85 6.70
CA PRO A 264 -5.21 13.38 5.48
C PRO A 264 -5.47 11.89 5.19
N GLY A 265 -5.58 11.06 6.23
CA GLY A 265 -5.93 9.64 6.09
C GLY A 265 -7.30 9.38 5.45
N ARG A 266 -8.20 10.36 5.49
CA ARG A 266 -9.53 10.32 4.84
C ARG A 266 -9.55 10.91 3.42
N GLN A 267 -8.41 11.44 2.96
CA GLN A 267 -8.21 12.02 1.63
C GLN A 267 -7.08 11.30 0.87
N ALA A 268 -6.87 10.02 1.16
CA ALA A 268 -5.71 9.29 0.69
C ALA A 268 -5.62 9.17 -0.85
N LEU A 269 -6.74 9.10 -1.58
CA LEU A 269 -6.72 9.06 -3.05
C LEU A 269 -6.35 10.44 -3.62
N THR A 270 -6.92 11.51 -3.07
CA THR A 270 -6.55 12.88 -3.45
C THR A 270 -5.06 13.11 -3.19
N LEU A 271 -4.59 12.78 -1.99
CA LEU A 271 -3.19 12.99 -1.61
C LEU A 271 -2.24 12.09 -2.39
N TYR A 272 -2.67 10.88 -2.75
CA TYR A 272 -1.91 10.02 -3.66
C TYR A 272 -1.73 10.68 -5.03
N MET A 273 -2.77 11.22 -5.66
CA MET A 273 -2.54 11.94 -6.92
C MET A 273 -1.71 13.22 -6.71
N ALA A 274 -1.89 13.92 -5.59
CA ALA A 274 -1.15 15.14 -5.29
C ALA A 274 0.35 14.89 -5.07
N HIS A 275 0.78 13.79 -4.44
CA HIS A 275 2.23 13.55 -4.26
C HIS A 275 2.93 13.26 -5.59
N ILE A 276 2.21 12.73 -6.58
CA ILE A 276 2.75 12.53 -7.92
C ILE A 276 2.77 13.85 -8.68
N LEU A 277 1.60 14.45 -8.90
CA LEU A 277 1.46 15.61 -9.77
C LEU A 277 2.06 16.89 -9.18
N ILE A 278 1.97 17.07 -7.87
CA ILE A 278 2.44 18.28 -7.18
C ILE A 278 3.74 17.98 -6.45
N GLY A 279 3.80 16.90 -5.68
CA GLY A 279 4.98 16.54 -4.90
C GLY A 279 6.21 16.32 -5.78
N MET A 280 6.15 15.33 -6.68
CA MET A 280 7.23 15.04 -7.61
C MET A 280 7.36 16.12 -8.68
N GLY A 281 6.25 16.64 -9.23
CA GLY A 281 6.31 17.74 -10.20
C GLY A 281 7.02 19.01 -9.70
N VAL A 282 6.89 19.36 -8.41
CA VAL A 282 7.65 20.48 -7.83
C VAL A 282 9.14 20.16 -7.69
N LEU A 283 9.50 18.92 -7.37
CA LEU A 283 10.91 18.50 -7.34
C LEU A 283 11.52 18.47 -8.74
N GLU A 284 10.75 18.05 -9.74
CA GLU A 284 11.12 18.02 -11.15
C GLU A 284 11.42 19.43 -11.68
N GLU A 285 10.49 20.37 -11.46
CA GLU A 285 10.65 21.78 -11.88
C GLU A 285 11.83 22.46 -11.16
N ALA A 286 12.12 22.04 -9.92
CA ALA A 286 13.29 22.51 -9.18
C ALA A 286 14.62 21.87 -9.65
N GLY A 287 14.59 20.94 -10.61
CA GLY A 287 15.77 20.22 -11.11
C GLY A 287 16.36 19.26 -10.08
N LEU A 288 15.56 18.74 -9.14
CA LEU A 288 16.01 17.90 -8.03
C LEU A 288 15.79 16.39 -8.26
N LEU A 289 15.23 16.01 -9.42
CA LEU A 289 15.02 14.61 -9.83
C LEU A 289 16.11 14.14 -10.80
N ASP A 290 17.37 14.39 -10.46
CA ASP A 290 18.55 14.14 -11.31
C ASP A 290 19.59 13.23 -10.64
N GLY A 291 19.23 12.58 -9.54
CA GLY A 291 20.16 11.76 -8.74
C GLY A 291 21.03 12.56 -7.76
N SER A 292 20.94 13.90 -7.72
CA SER A 292 21.78 14.73 -6.84
C SER A 292 21.37 14.70 -5.36
N LEU A 293 20.12 14.31 -5.07
CA LEU A 293 19.59 14.29 -3.71
C LEU A 293 20.13 13.14 -2.87
N THR A 294 20.43 13.44 -1.61
CA THR A 294 20.78 12.43 -0.60
C THR A 294 19.54 11.89 0.11
N ALA A 295 19.64 10.69 0.70
CA ALA A 295 18.53 10.08 1.45
C ALA A 295 17.98 10.97 2.60
N PRO A 296 18.81 11.68 3.40
CA PRO A 296 18.29 12.64 4.39
C PRO A 296 17.52 13.82 3.77
N GLN A 297 17.95 14.33 2.61
CA GLN A 297 17.23 15.40 1.90
C GLN A 297 15.86 14.90 1.42
N ILE A 298 15.79 13.70 0.86
CA ILE A 298 14.51 13.06 0.48
C ILE A 298 13.57 12.93 1.67
N ILE A 299 14.09 12.51 2.83
CA ILE A 299 13.30 12.47 4.07
C ILE A 299 12.75 13.85 4.41
N ALA A 300 13.58 14.90 4.34
CA ALA A 300 13.13 16.27 4.61
C ALA A 300 12.03 16.72 3.65
N TYR A 301 12.19 16.53 2.33
CA TYR A 301 11.18 16.87 1.33
C TYR A 301 9.87 16.09 1.54
N ALA A 302 9.96 14.79 1.80
CA ALA A 302 8.80 13.95 2.08
C ALA A 302 8.06 14.41 3.35
N LEU A 303 8.78 14.75 4.43
CA LEU A 303 8.19 15.26 5.66
C LEU A 303 7.50 16.61 5.46
N VAL A 304 8.11 17.53 4.72
CA VAL A 304 7.49 18.82 4.35
C VAL A 304 6.22 18.59 3.56
N PHE A 305 6.26 17.71 2.55
CA PHE A 305 5.09 17.38 1.74
C PHE A 305 3.96 16.74 2.58
N CYS A 306 4.29 15.83 3.49
CA CYS A 306 3.32 15.20 4.38
C CYS A 306 2.71 16.19 5.37
N ALA A 307 3.51 17.10 5.93
CA ALA A 307 3.02 18.17 6.81
C ALA A 307 2.09 19.11 6.04
N ALA A 308 2.47 19.54 4.84
CA ALA A 308 1.64 20.36 3.96
C ALA A 308 0.33 19.66 3.59
N SER A 309 0.38 18.35 3.28
CA SER A 309 -0.79 17.52 3.01
C SER A 309 -1.76 17.44 4.18
N SER A 310 -1.24 17.36 5.41
CA SER A 310 -2.04 17.38 6.63
C SER A 310 -2.73 18.74 6.84
N VAL A 311 -1.98 19.84 6.70
CA VAL A 311 -2.52 21.20 6.78
C VAL A 311 -3.60 21.43 5.71
N TYR A 312 -3.33 21.09 4.46
CA TYR A 312 -4.30 21.14 3.37
C TYR A 312 -5.57 20.35 3.72
N SER A 313 -5.42 19.12 4.18
CA SER A 313 -6.56 18.25 4.49
C SER A 313 -7.45 18.81 5.59
N LEU A 314 -6.85 19.44 6.61
CA LEU A 314 -7.57 20.14 7.67
C LEU A 314 -8.34 21.34 7.15
N LEU A 315 -7.70 22.19 6.34
CA LEU A 315 -8.32 23.36 5.74
C LEU A 315 -9.47 22.97 4.81
N TRP A 316 -9.26 21.95 3.98
CA TRP A 316 -10.27 21.42 3.06
C TRP A 316 -11.52 20.94 3.80
N PHE A 317 -11.34 20.24 4.93
CA PHE A 317 -12.46 19.75 5.75
C PHE A 317 -13.23 20.84 6.50
N ARG A 318 -12.74 22.08 6.54
CA ARG A 318 -13.57 23.21 7.01
C ARG A 318 -14.71 23.54 6.04
N ARG A 319 -14.54 23.24 4.74
CA ARG A 319 -15.52 23.59 3.70
C ARG A 319 -16.22 22.37 3.08
N PHE A 320 -15.53 21.25 2.96
CA PHE A 320 -16.00 20.05 2.25
C PHE A 320 -15.97 18.81 3.14
N LYS A 321 -16.80 17.81 2.84
CA LYS A 321 -16.93 16.59 3.68
C LYS A 321 -15.99 15.45 3.29
N ARG A 322 -15.37 15.53 2.11
CA ARG A 322 -14.51 14.50 1.49
C ARG A 322 -13.45 15.19 0.66
N GLY A 323 -12.31 14.53 0.44
CA GLY A 323 -11.33 15.00 -0.53
C GLY A 323 -11.94 15.06 -1.95
N PRO A 324 -11.38 15.89 -2.84
CA PRO A 324 -11.84 16.07 -4.22
C PRO A 324 -12.07 14.75 -4.98
N LEU A 325 -11.06 13.87 -5.03
CA LEU A 325 -11.15 12.62 -5.79
C LEU A 325 -12.03 11.59 -5.10
N GLU A 326 -12.05 11.56 -3.76
CA GLU A 326 -12.98 10.72 -3.00
C GLU A 326 -14.43 11.13 -3.24
N ALA A 327 -14.69 12.44 -3.35
CA ALA A 327 -16.01 12.97 -3.67
C ALA A 327 -16.43 12.61 -5.10
N LEU A 328 -15.51 12.73 -6.07
CA LEU A 328 -15.74 12.36 -7.46
C LEU A 328 -16.03 10.86 -7.61
N MET A 329 -15.17 10.00 -7.07
CA MET A 329 -15.36 8.55 -7.06
C MET A 329 -16.71 8.19 -6.45
N ARG A 330 -17.07 8.81 -5.31
CA ARG A 330 -18.37 8.55 -4.68
C ARG A 330 -19.54 8.90 -5.59
N ARG A 331 -19.51 10.06 -6.25
CA ARG A 331 -20.56 10.52 -7.16
C ARG A 331 -20.76 9.59 -8.35
N MET A 332 -19.68 8.97 -8.85
CA MET A 332 -19.73 8.07 -10.00
C MET A 332 -20.10 6.63 -9.63
N THR A 333 -19.79 6.20 -8.40
CA THR A 333 -19.86 4.79 -8.01
C THR A 333 -20.99 4.44 -7.06
N GLU A 334 -21.56 5.41 -6.33
CA GLU A 334 -22.74 5.16 -5.49
C GLU A 334 -24.03 5.30 -6.32
N PRO A 335 -25.05 4.45 -6.09
CA PRO A 335 -26.37 4.65 -6.68
C PRO A 335 -26.89 6.04 -6.31
N ARG A 336 -27.40 6.81 -7.28
CA ARG A 336 -28.19 8.01 -6.95
C ARG A 336 -29.37 7.53 -6.12
N ARG A 337 -29.57 8.13 -4.94
CA ARG A 337 -30.83 7.97 -4.23
C ARG A 337 -31.90 8.56 -5.15
N ALA A 338 -32.77 7.69 -5.67
CA ALA A 338 -33.94 8.09 -6.46
C ALA A 338 -34.88 8.93 -5.60
#